data_AF-A0A377WSK5-F1
#
_entry.id   AF-A0A377WSK5-F1
#
_cell.length_a   1.000
_cell.length_b   1.000
_cell.length_c   1.000
_cell.angle_alpha   90.00
_cell.angle_beta   90.00
_cell.angle_gamma   90.00
#
_symmetry.space_group_name_H-M   'P 1'
#
loop_
_entity.id
_entity.type
_entity.pdbx_description
1 polymer ?
#
loop_
_entity_poly.entity_id
_entity_poly.type
_entity_poly.pdbx_seq_one_letter_code
_entity_poly.pdbx_strand_id
1 'polypeptide(L)' 'MAKTGQSLEELAKAFVMTHRPSSVIQRAASVAEVANMVVYVCSPQASATSGAALRVDGGVVG' A
#
# COMPACT_ATOMS: atom_id res chain seq x y z
N MET A 1 6.67 -1.62 -24.86
CA MET A 1 5.23 -1.76 -25.18
C MET A 1 4.69 -2.94 -24.39
N ALA A 2 3.78 -2.72 -23.44
CA ALA A 2 3.08 -3.82 -22.76
C ALA A 2 2.27 -4.61 -23.81
N LYS A 3 2.32 -5.93 -23.77
CA LYS A 3 1.70 -6.83 -24.76
C LYS A 3 0.16 -6.83 -24.74
N THR A 4 -0.50 -6.06 -23.86
CA THR A 4 -1.93 -6.19 -23.55
C THR A 4 -2.79 -4.95 -23.84
N GLY A 5 -2.23 -3.81 -24.28
CA GLY A 5 -3.03 -2.60 -24.57
C GLY A 5 -3.73 -1.96 -23.35
N GLN A 6 -3.55 -2.52 -22.15
CA GLN A 6 -4.11 -2.03 -20.89
C GLN A 6 -3.19 -1.01 -20.23
N SER A 7 -3.78 -0.13 -19.42
CA SER A 7 -3.03 0.82 -18.60
C SER A 7 -2.25 0.09 -17.49
N LEU A 8 -1.20 0.73 -17.00
CA LEU A 8 -0.41 0.20 -15.87
C LEU A 8 -1.26 0.05 -14.61
N GLU A 9 -2.22 0.94 -14.40
CA GLU A 9 -3.12 0.90 -13.24
C GLU A 9 -4.06 -0.31 -13.29
N GLU A 10 -4.65 -0.58 -14.46
CA GLU A 10 -5.48 -1.77 -14.68
C GLU A 10 -4.69 -3.06 -14.49
N LEU A 11 -3.45 -3.11 -15.00
CA LEU A 11 -2.56 -4.25 -14.82
C LEU A 11 -2.16 -4.44 -13.35
N ALA A 12 -1.85 -3.36 -12.64
CA ALA A 12 -1.51 -3.43 -11.21
C ALA A 12 -2.70 -3.88 -10.37
N LYS A 13 -3.90 -3.38 -10.67
CA LYS A 13 -5.14 -3.79 -10.03
C LYS A 13 -5.42 -5.28 -10.27
N ALA A 14 -5.35 -5.74 -11.51
CA ALA A 14 -5.54 -7.14 -11.85
C ALA A 14 -4.51 -8.03 -11.13
N PHE A 15 -3.23 -7.63 -11.13
CA PHE A 15 -2.17 -8.34 -10.42
C PHE A 15 -2.45 -8.49 -8.93
N VAL A 16 -2.85 -7.40 -8.25
CA VAL A 16 -3.19 -7.40 -6.82
C VAL A 16 -4.37 -8.31 -6.54
N MET A 17 -5.45 -8.22 -7.33
CA MET A 17 -6.62 -9.08 -7.15
C MET A 17 -6.31 -10.56 -7.34
N THR A 18 -5.40 -10.91 -8.24
CA THR A 18 -4.99 -12.30 -8.48
C THR A 18 -4.05 -12.83 -7.40
N HIS A 19 -3.04 -12.06 -6.98
CA HIS A 19 -1.94 -12.57 -6.14
C HIS A 19 -2.05 -12.17 -4.66
N ARG A 20 -2.87 -11.17 -4.34
CA ARG A 20 -3.09 -10.66 -2.99
C ARG A 20 -4.60 -10.55 -2.73
N PRO A 21 -5.35 -11.67 -2.79
CA PRO A 21 -6.81 -11.66 -2.67
C PRO A 21 -7.30 -11.15 -1.30
N SER A 22 -6.45 -11.16 -0.27
CA SER A 22 -6.72 -10.53 1.03
C SER A 22 -6.61 -9.01 1.03
N SER A 23 -6.07 -8.38 -0.01
CA SER A 23 -5.93 -6.93 -0.08
C SER A 23 -7.29 -6.25 0.03
N VAL A 24 -7.43 -5.40 1.05
CA VAL A 24 -8.65 -4.62 1.29
C VAL A 24 -8.76 -3.48 0.28
N ILE A 25 -7.64 -2.84 -0.07
CA ILE A 25 -7.65 -1.69 -0.99
C ILE A 25 -7.74 -2.10 -2.46
N GLN A 26 -7.49 -3.37 -2.80
CA GLN A 26 -7.68 -3.95 -4.13
C GLN A 26 -6.94 -3.21 -5.27
N ARG A 27 -5.81 -2.58 -4.95
CA ARG A 27 -4.92 -1.89 -5.90
C ARG A 27 -3.50 -1.85 -5.34
N ALA A 28 -2.55 -1.43 -6.16
CA ALA A 28 -1.23 -1.09 -5.66
C ALA A 28 -1.33 0.13 -4.71
N ALA A 29 -0.66 0.04 -3.56
CA ALA A 29 -0.43 1.22 -2.73
C ALA A 29 0.55 2.16 -3.45
N SER A 30 0.31 3.45 -3.31
CA SER A 30 1.17 4.51 -3.84
C SER A 30 2.32 4.82 -2.88
N VAL A 31 3.38 5.41 -3.42
CA VAL A 31 4.50 5.93 -2.60
C VAL A 31 4.01 6.99 -1.60
N ALA A 32 3.05 7.82 -2.00
CA ALA A 32 2.47 8.85 -1.15
C ALA A 32 1.79 8.26 0.09
N GLU A 33 1.10 7.12 -0.02
CA GLU A 33 0.47 6.46 1.13
C GLU A 33 1.50 5.98 2.16
N VAL A 34 2.66 5.48 1.72
CA VAL A 34 3.77 5.13 2.62
C VAL A 34 4.38 6.39 3.23
N ALA A 35 4.63 7.42 2.43
CA ALA A 35 5.22 8.68 2.89
C ALA A 35 4.34 9.38 3.94
N ASN A 36 3.03 9.38 3.76
CA ASN A 36 2.09 9.95 4.73
C ASN A 36 2.18 9.25 6.09
N MET A 37 2.36 7.93 6.10
CA MET A 37 2.56 7.19 7.35
C MET A 37 3.88 7.58 8.02
N VAL A 38 4.96 7.74 7.24
CA VAL A 38 6.26 8.21 7.77
C VAL A 38 6.12 9.60 8.38
N VAL A 39 5.48 10.54 7.68
CA VAL A 39 5.23 11.89 8.18
C VAL A 39 4.45 11.85 9.51
N TYR A 40 3.41 11.03 9.58
CA TYR A 40 2.65 10.85 10.81
C TYR A 40 3.52 10.30 11.96
N VAL A 41 4.32 9.26 11.72
CA VAL A 41 5.16 8.63 12.75
C VAL A 41 6.28 9.55 13.23
N CYS A 42 6.81 10.43 12.37
CA CYS A 42 7.80 11.43 12.75
C CYS A 42 7.20 12.65 13.46
N SER A 43 5.87 12.76 13.56
CA SER A 43 5.20 13.91 14.13
C SER A 43 5.04 13.83 15.66
N PRO A 44 4.82 14.96 16.37
CA PRO A 44 4.54 14.95 17.81
C PRO A 44 3.32 14.09 18.22
N GLN A 45 2.37 13.91 17.30
CA GLN A 45 1.16 13.12 17.51
C GLN A 45 1.47 11.63 17.75
N ALA A 46 2.60 11.14 17.25
CA ALA A 46 3.05 9.77 17.43
C ALA A 46 4.04 9.60 18.61
N SER A 47 4.16 10.60 19.51
CA SER A 47 5.18 10.61 20.58
C SER A 47 5.20 9.40 21.52
N ALA A 48 4.05 8.72 21.71
CA ALA A 48 3.95 7.49 22.50
C ALA A 48 4.05 6.20 21.67
N THR A 49 4.31 6.29 20.37
CA THR A 49 4.44 5.15 19.47
C THR A 49 5.92 4.86 19.23
N SER A 50 6.44 3.77 19.78
CA SER A 50 7.84 3.34 19.60
C SER A 50 7.95 1.82 19.62
N GLY A 51 8.96 1.27 18.95
CA GLY A 51 9.25 -0.16 18.92
C GLY A 51 8.25 -1.04 18.17
N ALA A 52 7.25 -0.45 17.50
CA ALA A 52 6.22 -1.17 16.76
C ALA A 52 6.54 -1.25 15.26
N ALA A 53 6.14 -2.36 14.62
CA ALA A 53 6.10 -2.47 13.17
C ALA A 53 4.74 -1.96 12.64
N LEU A 54 4.74 -0.77 12.04
CA LEU A 54 3.53 -0.14 11.48
C LEU A 54 3.42 -0.50 10.00
N ARG A 55 2.33 -1.18 9.61
CA ARG A 55 2.15 -1.71 8.25
C ARG A 55 1.44 -0.71 7.34
N VAL A 56 1.90 -0.64 6.10
CA VAL A 56 1.25 0.09 4.99
C VAL A 56 1.18 -0.86 3.79
N ASP A 57 0.36 -1.89 3.90
CA ASP A 57 0.29 -3.00 2.94
C ASP A 57 -1.09 -3.12 2.26
N GLY A 58 -2.03 -2.23 2.59
CA GLY A 58 -3.38 -2.29 2.06
C GLY A 58 -4.23 -3.44 2.62
N GLY A 59 -3.89 -3.94 3.82
CA GLY A 59 -4.63 -4.98 4.53
C GLY A 59 -4.31 -6.41 4.07
N VAL A 60 -3.15 -6.62 3.44
CA VAL A 60 -2.75 -7.93 2.91
C VAL A 60 -2.34 -8.90 4.04
N VAL A 61 -1.68 -8.39 5.08
CA VAL A 61 -1.23 -9.16 6.24
C VAL A 61 -2.13 -8.87 7.43
N GLY A 62 -2.85 -9.89 7.90
CA GLY A 62 -3.63 -9.90 9.15
C GLY A 62 -2.86 -10.46 10.33
#